data_AF-A0A820KKD3-F1
#
_entry.id   AF-A0A820KKD3-F1
#
_cell.length_a   1.000
_cell.length_b   1.000
_cell.length_c   1.000
_cell.angle_alpha   90.00
_cell.angle_beta   90.00
_cell.angle_gamma   90.00
#
_symmetry.space_group_name_H-M   'P 1'
#
loop_
_entity.id
_entity.type
_entity.pdbx_description
1 polymer ?
#
loop_
_entity_poly.entity_id
_entity_poly.type
_entity_poly.pdbx_seq_one_letter_code
_entity_poly.pdbx_strand_id
1 'polypeptide(L)'
;ESFPLNPADVDWIRMGTTVATNALLERKGERVALLVTNGFRDLLYIGNQSRPKLFDLSVRIPDVLYEEVVEVQERVVLCRDDCKLDNEIRGKNEQKKTTTGDKIEVWKEVDEEQLRRDLNVIKEKGILSVAVALLHSYCFPDHELRVGEIARDMGFTNVSL
;
A
#
# COMPACT_ATOMS: atom_id res chain seq x y z
N GLU A 1 26.43 -28.17 35.86
CA GLU A 1 25.76 -26.87 36.05
C GLU A 1 26.05 -26.02 34.83
N SER A 2 25.01 -25.60 34.11
CA SER A 2 25.16 -24.75 32.92
C SER A 2 25.32 -23.30 33.37
N PHE A 3 26.51 -22.74 33.20
CA PHE A 3 26.70 -21.31 33.38
C PHE A 3 25.89 -20.56 32.31
N PRO A 4 25.02 -19.60 32.68
CA PRO A 4 24.33 -18.77 31.70
C PRO A 4 25.38 -17.98 30.90
N LEU A 5 25.29 -18.06 29.57
CA LEU A 5 26.09 -17.25 28.67
C LEU A 5 25.87 -15.78 29.00
N ASN A 6 26.95 -15.03 29.26
CA ASN A 6 26.87 -13.60 29.45
C ASN A 6 26.56 -12.93 28.09
N PRO A 7 25.44 -12.20 27.95
CA PRO A 7 25.08 -11.55 26.68
C PRO A 7 26.13 -10.56 26.16
N ALA A 8 26.98 -10.05 27.05
CA ALA A 8 28.07 -9.14 26.68
C ALA A 8 29.15 -9.81 25.81
N ASP A 9 29.24 -11.15 25.80
CA ASP A 9 30.24 -11.91 25.05
C ASP A 9 29.73 -12.36 23.67
N VAL A 10 28.52 -11.94 23.27
CA VAL A 10 27.88 -12.32 22.00
C VAL A 10 28.01 -11.20 20.97
N ASP A 11 28.80 -11.46 19.92
CA ASP A 11 29.09 -10.47 18.87
C ASP A 11 27.95 -10.36 17.82
N TRP A 12 27.26 -11.47 17.52
CA TRP A 12 26.07 -11.46 16.66
C TRP A 12 25.14 -12.65 16.93
N ILE A 13 23.87 -12.47 16.62
CA ILE A 13 22.83 -13.51 16.64
C ILE A 13 22.11 -13.50 15.31
N ARG A 14 21.97 -14.67 14.68
CA ARG A 14 21.12 -14.85 13.50
C ARG A 14 19.95 -15.73 13.88
N MET A 15 18.75 -15.22 13.67
CA MET A 15 17.52 -15.96 13.94
C MET A 15 16.81 -16.23 12.61
N GLY A 16 16.58 -17.50 12.31
CA GLY A 16 15.69 -17.94 11.23
C GLY A 16 14.47 -18.61 11.84
N THR A 17 13.27 -18.11 11.54
CA THR A 17 12.02 -18.66 12.06
C THR A 17 10.95 -18.68 10.97
N THR A 18 9.99 -19.60 11.08
CA THR A 18 8.87 -19.75 10.15
C THR A 18 7.59 -19.09 10.65
N VAL A 19 7.64 -18.36 11.77
CA VAL A 19 6.46 -17.75 12.42
C VAL A 19 5.66 -16.90 11.43
N ALA A 20 6.33 -16.04 10.65
CA ALA A 20 5.66 -15.18 9.67
C ALA A 20 4.99 -15.97 8.53
N THR A 21 5.70 -16.96 7.98
CA THR A 21 5.16 -17.80 6.90
C THR A 21 3.98 -18.63 7.37
N ASN A 22 4.06 -19.22 8.57
CA ASN A 22 2.95 -19.99 9.14
C ASN A 22 1.75 -19.09 9.45
N ALA A 23 1.97 -17.89 10.01
CA ALA A 23 0.89 -16.92 10.24
C ALA A 23 0.19 -16.52 8.94
N LEU A 24 0.94 -16.32 7.85
CA LEU A 24 0.39 -16.02 6.53
C LEU A 24 -0.43 -17.19 5.96
N LEU A 25 0.11 -18.40 5.99
CA LEU A 25 -0.56 -19.60 5.47
C LEU A 25 -1.81 -19.96 6.27
N GLU A 26 -1.77 -19.78 7.58
CA GLU A 26 -2.91 -20.05 8.49
C GLU A 26 -3.89 -18.87 8.58
N ARG A 27 -3.66 -17.77 7.85
CA ARG A 27 -4.43 -16.51 7.93
C ARG A 27 -4.58 -15.97 9.35
N LYS A 28 -3.56 -16.13 10.18
CA LYS A 28 -3.48 -15.60 11.55
C LYS A 28 -2.79 -14.24 11.56
N GLY A 29 -3.44 -13.26 10.94
CA GLY A 29 -2.99 -11.87 10.90
C GLY A 29 -3.97 -10.94 11.62
N GLU A 30 -3.55 -9.70 11.81
CA GLU A 30 -4.46 -8.62 12.20
C GLU A 30 -5.36 -8.25 11.02
N ARG A 31 -6.58 -7.81 11.32
CA ARG A 31 -7.52 -7.27 10.34
C ARG A 31 -6.92 -6.03 9.70
N VAL A 32 -6.86 -6.00 8.37
CA VAL A 32 -6.18 -4.93 7.61
C VAL A 32 -7.09 -4.33 6.54
N ALA A 33 -7.06 -3.01 6.42
CA ALA A 33 -7.65 -2.28 5.31
C ALA A 33 -6.57 -1.83 4.31
N LEU A 34 -6.88 -1.91 3.02
CA LEU A 34 -6.01 -1.48 1.95
C LEU A 34 -6.42 -0.08 1.47
N LEU A 35 -5.47 0.85 1.42
CA LEU A 35 -5.66 2.19 0.87
C LEU A 35 -5.02 2.24 -0.51
N VAL A 36 -5.83 2.53 -1.54
CA VAL A 36 -5.37 2.62 -2.93
C VAL A 36 -5.83 3.90 -3.57
N THR A 37 -5.17 4.32 -4.64
CA THR A 37 -5.61 5.45 -5.46
C THR A 37 -7.04 5.22 -5.98
N ASN A 38 -7.87 6.26 -6.01
CA ASN A 38 -9.24 6.16 -6.50
C ASN A 38 -9.34 5.62 -7.95
N GLY A 39 -10.30 4.71 -8.15
CA GLY A 39 -10.51 3.96 -9.39
C GLY A 39 -9.75 2.61 -9.44
N PHE A 40 -8.99 2.27 -8.40
CA PHE A 40 -8.15 1.06 -8.34
C PHE A 40 -8.53 0.10 -7.20
N ARG A 41 -9.76 0.20 -6.68
CA ARG A 41 -10.27 -0.67 -5.61
C ARG A 41 -9.97 -2.16 -5.81
N ASP A 42 -10.19 -2.66 -7.03
CA ASP A 42 -10.12 -4.09 -7.33
C ASP A 42 -8.73 -4.54 -7.81
N LEU A 43 -7.71 -3.66 -7.76
CA LEU A 43 -6.39 -3.93 -8.34
C LEU A 43 -5.76 -5.24 -7.83
N LEU A 44 -5.74 -5.44 -6.50
CA LEU A 44 -5.14 -6.64 -5.90
C LEU A 44 -6.04 -7.88 -6.02
N TYR A 45 -7.36 -7.70 -6.15
CA TYR A 45 -8.28 -8.80 -6.41
C TYR A 45 -8.12 -9.33 -7.85
N ILE A 46 -7.98 -8.43 -8.83
CA ILE A 46 -7.72 -8.76 -10.24
C ILE A 46 -6.31 -9.36 -10.40
N GLY A 47 -5.34 -8.85 -9.65
CA GLY A 47 -3.94 -9.28 -9.72
C GLY A 47 -3.35 -9.06 -11.11
N ASN A 48 -2.55 -10.01 -11.60
CA ASN A 48 -1.90 -9.94 -12.90
C ASN A 48 -2.54 -10.82 -13.98
N GLN A 49 -3.75 -11.36 -13.71
CA GLN A 49 -4.49 -12.26 -14.61
C GLN A 49 -3.70 -13.49 -15.09
N SER A 50 -2.58 -13.83 -14.43
CA SER A 50 -1.76 -14.98 -14.82
C SER A 50 -2.51 -16.27 -14.53
N ARG A 51 -2.65 -17.12 -15.56
CA ARG A 51 -3.30 -18.43 -15.44
C ARG A 51 -2.24 -19.54 -15.46
N PRO A 52 -1.98 -20.21 -14.34
CA PRO A 52 -1.04 -21.34 -14.31
C PRO A 52 -1.44 -22.47 -15.26
N LYS A 53 -2.75 -22.66 -15.44
CA LYS A 53 -3.33 -23.61 -16.40
C LYS A 53 -4.27 -22.84 -17.34
N LEU A 54 -3.78 -22.47 -18.52
CA LEU A 54 -4.51 -21.61 -19.47
C LEU A 54 -5.88 -22.17 -19.90
N PHE A 55 -6.02 -23.50 -19.96
CA PHE A 55 -7.22 -24.18 -20.46
C PHE A 55 -8.14 -24.73 -19.37
N ASP A 56 -7.86 -24.46 -18.10
CA ASP A 56 -8.76 -24.87 -17.01
C ASP A 56 -10.00 -23.97 -17.02
N LEU A 57 -11.18 -24.56 -17.23
CA LEU A 57 -12.47 -23.85 -17.21
C LEU A 57 -12.90 -23.49 -15.78
N SER A 58 -12.35 -24.18 -14.77
CA SER A 58 -12.67 -24.02 -13.35
C SER A 58 -11.54 -23.33 -12.58
N VAL A 59 -11.16 -22.13 -13.03
CA VAL A 59 -10.09 -21.35 -12.38
C VAL A 59 -10.50 -20.96 -10.96
N ARG A 60 -9.68 -21.37 -9.98
CA ARG A 60 -9.80 -20.91 -8.58
C ARG A 60 -8.85 -19.75 -8.35
N ILE A 61 -9.41 -18.60 -7.97
CA ILE A 61 -8.65 -17.40 -7.61
C ILE A 61 -8.40 -17.47 -6.09
N PRO A 62 -7.16 -17.27 -5.62
CA PRO A 62 -6.89 -17.19 -4.18
C PRO A 62 -7.62 -16.00 -3.55
N ASP A 63 -8.12 -16.16 -2.32
CA ASP A 63 -8.74 -15.05 -1.60
C ASP A 63 -7.69 -13.99 -1.21
N VAL A 64 -8.14 -12.74 -1.09
CA VAL A 64 -7.31 -11.60 -0.67
C VAL A 64 -7.02 -11.61 0.84
N LEU A 65 -6.02 -10.83 1.27
CA LEU A 65 -5.60 -10.72 2.68
C LEU A 65 -6.26 -9.54 3.43
N TYR A 66 -6.71 -8.52 2.71
CA TYR A 66 -7.38 -7.36 3.29
C TYR A 66 -8.89 -7.62 3.43
N GLU A 67 -9.53 -6.94 4.37
CA GLU A 67 -10.98 -7.01 4.57
C GLU A 67 -11.71 -5.88 3.86
N GLU A 68 -11.11 -4.70 3.81
CA GLU A 68 -11.74 -3.48 3.30
C GLU A 68 -10.78 -2.72 2.41
N VAL A 69 -11.32 -1.99 1.44
CA VAL A 69 -10.55 -1.13 0.55
C VAL A 69 -11.10 0.28 0.60
N VAL A 70 -10.21 1.23 0.89
CA VAL A 70 -10.45 2.67 0.88
C VAL A 70 -9.77 3.28 -0.34
N GLU A 71 -10.54 4.03 -1.10
CA GLU A 71 -10.05 4.72 -2.29
C GLU A 71 -9.66 6.16 -1.96
N VAL A 72 -8.36 6.39 -1.85
CA VAL A 72 -7.79 7.70 -1.57
C VAL A 72 -7.99 8.60 -2.77
N GLN A 73 -8.61 9.75 -2.53
CA GLN A 73 -8.89 10.79 -3.51
C GLN A 73 -7.63 11.59 -3.83
N GLU A 74 -6.71 10.98 -4.58
CA GLU A 74 -5.47 11.58 -5.05
C GLU A 74 -5.17 11.10 -6.47
N ARG A 75 -4.34 11.81 -7.22
CA ARG A 75 -3.84 11.33 -8.51
C ARG A 75 -2.50 11.98 -8.86
N VAL A 76 -1.50 11.14 -9.07
CA VAL A 76 -0.20 11.50 -9.65
C VAL A 76 -0.06 10.83 -11.01
N VAL A 77 0.51 11.53 -11.99
CA VAL A 77 0.71 11.03 -13.36
C VAL A 77 2.15 11.27 -13.79
N LEU A 78 2.77 10.27 -14.42
CA LEU A 78 4.09 10.43 -15.02
C LEU A 78 4.01 11.30 -16.29
N CYS A 79 4.80 12.36 -16.36
CA CYS A 79 5.02 13.12 -17.57
C CYS A 79 6.01 12.39 -18.46
N ARG A 80 5.51 11.75 -19.51
CA ARG A 80 6.36 11.17 -20.56
C ARG A 80 6.30 11.98 -21.84
N ASP A 81 7.42 12.01 -22.55
CA ASP A 81 7.53 12.73 -23.82
C ASP A 81 6.68 12.06 -24.93
N ASP A 82 6.43 10.75 -24.83
CA ASP A 82 5.62 9.95 -25.77
C ASP A 82 4.11 9.92 -25.44
N CYS A 83 3.67 10.65 -24.40
CA CYS A 83 2.27 10.64 -23.97
C CYS A 83 1.36 11.30 -25.02
N LYS A 84 0.33 10.55 -25.48
CA LYS A 84 -0.65 10.96 -26.50
C LYS A 84 -1.92 11.59 -25.95
N LEU A 85 -2.01 11.78 -24.63
CA LEU A 85 -3.14 12.48 -24.02
C LEU A 85 -3.14 13.95 -24.46
N ASP A 86 -4.32 14.53 -24.62
CA ASP A 86 -4.47 15.91 -25.03
C ASP A 86 -3.79 16.86 -24.05
N ASN A 87 -3.10 17.87 -24.60
CA ASN A 87 -2.44 18.92 -23.84
C ASN A 87 -3.43 19.83 -23.08
N GLU A 88 -4.74 19.70 -23.31
CA GLU A 88 -5.75 20.36 -22.47
C GLU A 88 -5.92 19.70 -21.10
N ILE A 89 -5.53 18.43 -20.98
CA ILE A 89 -5.57 17.64 -19.75
C ILE A 89 -4.18 17.61 -19.11
N ARG A 90 -3.12 17.56 -19.93
CA ARG A 90 -1.71 17.46 -19.52
C ARG A 90 -1.03 18.83 -19.41
N GLY A 91 -0.23 19.03 -18.35
CA GLY A 91 0.65 20.20 -18.21
C GLY A 91 0.02 21.45 -17.62
N LYS A 92 -1.17 21.33 -17.01
CA LYS A 92 -1.81 22.42 -16.26
C LYS A 92 -1.33 22.47 -14.81
N ASN A 93 -0.93 21.34 -14.25
CA ASN A 93 -0.59 21.25 -12.84
C ASN A 93 0.92 21.31 -12.62
N GLU A 94 1.29 21.47 -11.35
CA GLU A 94 2.69 21.60 -10.94
C GLU A 94 3.49 20.34 -11.34
N GLN A 95 4.56 20.56 -12.09
CA GLN A 95 5.50 19.51 -12.45
C GLN A 95 6.59 19.40 -11.40
N LYS A 96 6.72 18.22 -10.81
CA LYS A 96 7.78 17.91 -9.84
C LYS A 96 8.77 16.92 -10.45
N LYS A 97 10.05 17.13 -10.15
CA LYS A 97 11.08 16.13 -10.46
C LYS A 97 11.13 15.11 -9.33
N THR A 98 11.07 13.83 -9.67
CA THR A 98 11.12 12.75 -8.71
C THR A 98 12.55 12.39 -8.32
N THR A 99 12.68 11.60 -7.26
CA THR A 99 13.95 10.99 -6.82
C THR A 99 14.59 10.11 -7.90
N THR A 100 13.77 9.50 -8.76
CA THR A 100 14.20 8.64 -9.89
C THR A 100 14.61 9.44 -11.14
N GLY A 101 14.43 10.76 -11.14
CA GLY A 101 14.69 11.62 -12.30
C GLY A 101 13.53 11.71 -13.30
N ASP A 102 12.44 10.98 -13.06
CA ASP A 102 11.20 11.11 -13.80
C ASP A 102 10.53 12.47 -13.51
N LYS A 103 9.72 12.92 -14.45
CA LYS A 103 8.85 14.09 -14.25
C LYS A 103 7.45 13.59 -13.93
N ILE A 104 6.83 14.14 -12.90
CA ILE A 104 5.44 13.85 -12.54
C ILE A 104 4.61 15.12 -12.53
N GLU A 105 3.32 14.95 -12.70
CA GLU A 105 2.30 15.99 -12.57
C GLU A 105 1.27 15.52 -11.53
N VAL A 106 1.04 16.34 -10.50
CA VAL A 106 0.02 16.07 -9.49
C VAL A 106 -1.32 16.59 -10.03
N TRP A 107 -2.22 15.68 -10.40
CA TRP A 107 -3.54 16.02 -10.93
C TRP A 107 -4.57 16.28 -9.83
N LYS A 108 -4.42 15.59 -8.71
CA LYS A 108 -5.25 15.78 -7.53
C LYS A 108 -4.40 15.54 -6.29
N GLU A 109 -4.30 16.57 -5.46
CA GLU A 109 -3.72 16.48 -4.11
C GLU A 109 -4.57 15.57 -3.23
N VAL A 110 -3.96 15.02 -2.17
CA VAL A 110 -4.66 14.15 -1.22
C VAL A 110 -5.81 14.91 -0.54
N ASP A 111 -7.04 14.46 -0.74
CA ASP A 111 -8.20 14.96 -0.01
C ASP A 111 -8.19 14.44 1.43
N GLU A 112 -7.58 15.21 2.33
CA GLU A 112 -7.42 14.79 3.72
C GLU A 112 -8.73 14.75 4.50
N GLU A 113 -9.72 15.58 4.15
CA GLU A 113 -11.01 15.58 4.83
C GLU A 113 -11.78 14.30 4.53
N GLN A 114 -11.84 13.93 3.25
CA GLN A 114 -12.48 12.70 2.82
C GLN A 114 -11.73 11.48 3.38
N LEU A 115 -10.39 11.48 3.33
CA LEU A 115 -9.58 10.40 3.89
C LEU A 115 -9.86 10.18 5.39
N ARG A 116 -9.93 11.26 6.19
CA ARG A 116 -10.24 11.14 7.63
C ARG A 116 -11.64 10.56 7.85
N ARG A 117 -12.63 10.90 7.02
CA ARG A 117 -13.98 10.31 7.10
C ARG A 117 -13.94 8.81 6.80
N ASP A 118 -13.28 8.43 5.72
CA ASP A 118 -13.20 7.03 5.30
C ASP A 118 -12.43 6.17 6.33
N LEU A 119 -11.33 6.70 6.88
CA LEU A 119 -10.57 6.04 7.94
C LEU A 119 -11.37 5.88 9.24
N ASN A 120 -12.24 6.84 9.59
CA ASN A 120 -13.12 6.70 10.75
C ASN A 120 -14.11 5.54 10.57
N VAL A 121 -14.69 5.38 9.38
CA VAL A 121 -15.59 4.25 9.08
C VAL A 121 -14.88 2.90 9.25
N ILE A 122 -13.63 2.79 8.80
CA ILE A 122 -12.82 1.57 8.96
C ILE A 122 -12.49 1.32 10.43
N LYS A 123 -12.20 2.37 11.19
CA LYS A 123 -11.93 2.29 12.63
C LYS A 123 -13.17 1.85 13.42
N GLU A 124 -14.36 2.33 13.06
CA GLU A 124 -15.64 1.90 13.64
C GLU A 124 -15.93 0.41 13.38
N LYS A 125 -15.46 -0.13 12.24
CA LYS A 125 -15.48 -1.58 11.96
C LYS A 125 -14.45 -2.37 12.77
N GLY A 126 -13.61 -1.73 13.58
CA GLY A 126 -12.60 -2.35 14.44
C GLY A 126 -11.32 -2.76 13.71
N ILE A 127 -11.00 -2.15 12.56
CA ILE A 127 -9.75 -2.37 11.84
C ILE A 127 -8.76 -1.27 12.23
N LEU A 128 -7.60 -1.66 12.77
CA LEU A 128 -6.55 -0.75 13.27
C LEU A 128 -5.22 -0.87 12.51
N SER A 129 -5.17 -1.75 11.50
CA SER A 129 -4.03 -1.92 10.61
C SER A 129 -4.39 -1.46 9.21
N VAL A 130 -3.53 -0.66 8.59
CA VAL A 130 -3.68 -0.18 7.21
C VAL A 130 -2.42 -0.41 6.39
N ALA A 131 -2.62 -0.79 5.14
CA ALA A 131 -1.58 -0.84 4.12
C ALA A 131 -1.91 0.19 3.04
N VAL A 132 -0.96 1.08 2.75
CA VAL A 132 -1.09 2.08 1.70
C VAL A 132 -0.36 1.58 0.47
N ALA A 133 -0.98 1.74 -0.70
CA ALA A 133 -0.39 1.39 -1.99
C ALA A 133 -0.94 2.33 -3.06
N LEU A 134 -0.31 3.50 -3.19
CA LEU A 134 -0.70 4.51 -4.17
C LEU A 134 0.05 4.35 -5.50
N LEU A 135 -0.59 4.77 -6.59
CA LEU A 135 0.05 4.77 -7.90
C LEU A 135 1.27 5.70 -7.91
N HIS A 136 2.37 5.21 -8.49
CA HIS A 136 3.61 5.95 -8.65
C HIS A 136 4.29 6.38 -7.34
N SER A 137 3.92 5.79 -6.19
CA SER A 137 4.54 6.14 -4.91
C SER A 137 6.04 5.85 -4.84
N TYR A 138 6.52 4.87 -5.62
CA TYR A 138 7.95 4.56 -5.77
C TYR A 138 8.80 5.74 -6.27
N CYS A 139 8.20 6.68 -7.03
CA CYS A 139 8.90 7.87 -7.53
C CYS A 139 8.42 9.16 -6.85
N PHE A 140 7.17 9.20 -6.39
CA PHE A 140 6.63 10.31 -5.63
C PHE A 140 5.94 9.81 -4.34
N PRO A 141 6.72 9.59 -3.26
CA PRO A 141 6.21 9.00 -2.02
C PRO A 141 5.40 9.98 -1.16
N ASP A 142 5.42 11.28 -1.46
CA ASP A 142 4.85 12.34 -0.61
C ASP A 142 3.38 12.09 -0.25
N HIS A 143 2.55 11.65 -1.22
CA HIS A 143 1.15 11.32 -0.95
C HIS A 143 1.01 10.14 0.01
N GLU A 144 1.79 9.08 -0.19
CA GLU A 144 1.75 7.87 0.64
C GLU A 144 2.24 8.14 2.06
N LEU A 145 3.31 8.93 2.19
CA LEU A 145 3.78 9.44 3.47
C LEU A 145 2.71 10.28 4.16
N ARG A 146 2.05 11.18 3.44
CA ARG A 146 0.98 12.03 4.00
C ARG A 146 -0.22 11.23 4.47
N VAL A 147 -0.67 10.25 3.69
CA VAL A 147 -1.71 9.30 4.11
C VAL A 147 -1.29 8.54 5.36
N GLY A 148 -0.03 8.09 5.40
CA GLY A 148 0.54 7.39 6.54
C GLY A 148 0.56 8.22 7.82
N GLU A 149 0.94 9.50 7.72
CA GLU A 149 0.88 10.46 8.84
C GLU A 149 -0.54 10.60 9.37
N ILE A 150 -1.52 10.85 8.49
CA ILE A 150 -2.93 11.01 8.88
C ILE A 150 -3.45 9.74 9.56
N ALA A 151 -3.11 8.56 9.05
CA ALA A 151 -3.50 7.30 9.67
C ALA A 151 -2.87 7.13 11.06
N ARG A 152 -1.58 7.46 11.24
CA ARG A 152 -0.93 7.41 12.56
C ARG A 152 -1.55 8.41 13.53
N ASP A 153 -1.83 9.64 13.09
CA ASP A 153 -2.48 10.69 13.89
C ASP A 153 -3.89 10.29 14.33
N MET A 154 -4.61 9.53 13.50
CA MET A 154 -5.91 8.96 13.83
C MET A 154 -5.84 7.75 14.76
N GLY A 155 -4.64 7.28 15.13
CA GLY A 155 -4.42 6.20 16.09
C GLY A 155 -4.56 4.80 15.50
N PHE A 156 -4.21 4.60 14.23
CA PHE A 156 -3.99 3.27 13.68
C PHE A 156 -2.71 2.67 14.26
N THR A 157 -2.77 1.42 14.74
CA THR A 157 -1.65 0.73 15.41
C THR A 157 -0.54 0.41 14.42
N ASN A 158 -0.91 -0.08 13.24
CA ASN A 158 0.01 -0.54 12.21
C ASN A 158 -0.27 0.20 10.90
N VAL A 159 0.75 0.87 10.36
CA VAL A 159 0.68 1.61 9.10
C VAL A 159 1.85 1.18 8.23
N SER A 160 1.55 0.45 7.15
CA SER A 160 2.55 0.02 6.16
C SER A 160 2.49 0.93 4.93
N LEU A 161 3.66 1.40 4.50
CA LEU A 161 3.90 2.26 3.33
C LEU A 161 4.86 1.54 2.38
#